data_AF-A0A7S1SW84-F1
#
_entry.id   AF-A0A7S1SW84-F1
#
_cell.length_a   1.000
_cell.length_b   1.000
_cell.length_c   1.000
_cell.angle_alpha   90.00
_cell.angle_beta   90.00
_cell.angle_gamma   90.00
#
_symmetry.space_group_name_H-M   'P 1'
#
loop_
_entity.id
_entity.type
_entity.pdbx_description
1 polymer ?
#
loop_
_entity_poly.entity_id
_entity_poly.type
_entity_poly.pdbx_seq_one_letter_code
_entity_poly.pdbx_strand_id
1 'polypeptide(L)'
;GGQAVVRRLHSLYDDEQVAPPAEPLRHPRCFHALTAALFNPDHNLPHQTATVYMHLLAVAAAGVDTADGLDSSEVEVCRDAIESAYSIARDAMKGVKAEDVAAEVPVAALGVLHFMETVLSKMEFYRSTSSLAAIPVFLKFLNQIAVQHSQMRGQMARILAKTLHAMGNSKPLLARHFLDLGVLLLSYGEVDAVMRMATDWQKAADPSLVRHFVMQVLRVAAPPYSPEFAIWMLRLMLAGSFRKSRDAPRGSPEAPLVDEFAMACAEIEFPAPLKIRESGMLKELQG
;
A
#
# COMPACT_ATOMS: atom_id res chain seq x y z
N GLY A 1 14.99 -25.93 14.15
CA GLY A 1 14.48 -25.25 15.34
C GLY A 1 13.01 -24.87 15.19
N GLY A 2 12.73 -23.79 14.44
CA GLY A 2 11.39 -23.17 14.38
C GLY A 2 10.23 -24.07 13.90
N GLN A 3 10.41 -24.87 12.85
CA GLN A 3 9.33 -25.71 12.31
C GLN A 3 8.81 -26.77 13.31
N ALA A 4 9.68 -27.29 14.18
CA ALA A 4 9.28 -28.26 15.21
C ALA A 4 8.44 -27.60 16.31
N VAL A 5 8.73 -26.34 16.64
CA VAL A 5 7.94 -25.56 17.61
C VAL A 5 6.56 -25.26 17.04
N VAL A 6 6.49 -24.85 15.78
CA VAL A 6 5.21 -24.53 15.11
C VAL A 6 4.31 -25.77 14.98
N ARG A 7 4.87 -26.95 14.71
CA ARG A 7 4.08 -28.20 14.68
C ARG A 7 3.56 -28.59 16.06
N ARG A 8 4.35 -28.40 17.12
CA ARG A 8 3.88 -28.61 18.50
C ARG A 8 2.79 -27.61 18.88
N LEU A 9 2.93 -26.37 18.43
CA LEU A 9 1.92 -25.35 18.63
C LEU A 9 0.62 -25.74 17.91
N HIS A 10 0.69 -26.18 16.66
CA HIS A 10 -0.46 -26.69 15.92
C HIS A 10 -1.18 -27.82 16.66
N SER A 11 -0.45 -28.82 17.15
CA SER A 11 -1.08 -29.93 17.89
C SER A 11 -1.80 -29.49 19.17
N LEU A 12 -1.54 -28.29 19.69
CA LEU A 12 -2.28 -27.74 20.84
C LEU A 12 -3.60 -27.08 20.41
N TYR A 13 -3.70 -26.57 19.18
CA TYR A 13 -4.87 -25.86 18.66
C TYR A 13 -5.74 -26.71 17.73
N ASP A 14 -5.31 -27.93 17.41
CA ASP A 14 -6.01 -28.86 16.50
C ASP A 14 -7.25 -29.51 17.15
N ASP A 15 -7.33 -29.54 18.48
CA ASP A 15 -8.44 -30.11 19.25
C ASP A 15 -9.26 -29.00 19.92
N GLU A 16 -10.44 -28.68 19.39
CA GLU A 16 -11.33 -27.60 19.85
C GLU A 16 -11.70 -27.69 21.34
N GLN A 17 -11.76 -28.90 21.91
CA GLN A 17 -12.16 -29.10 23.30
C GLN A 17 -11.02 -28.81 24.29
N VAL A 18 -9.77 -28.90 23.83
CA VAL A 18 -8.56 -28.73 24.64
C VAL A 18 -7.75 -27.52 24.17
N ALA A 19 -8.19 -26.87 23.09
CA ALA A 19 -7.51 -25.73 22.48
C ALA A 19 -7.33 -24.62 23.52
N PRO A 20 -6.09 -24.14 23.72
CA PRO A 20 -5.87 -23.00 24.57
C PRO A 20 -6.51 -21.75 23.93
N PRO A 21 -6.71 -20.68 24.71
CA PRO A 21 -7.21 -19.42 24.19
C PRO A 21 -6.35 -18.92 23.02
N ALA A 22 -6.96 -18.24 22.04
CA ALA A 22 -6.26 -17.68 20.88
C ALA A 22 -5.41 -16.44 21.23
N GLU A 23 -5.57 -15.85 22.42
CA GLU A 23 -4.83 -14.65 22.88
C GLU A 23 -3.30 -14.72 22.67
N PRO A 24 -2.58 -15.83 22.97
CA PRO A 24 -1.15 -15.92 22.74
C PRO A 24 -0.76 -15.85 21.26
N LEU A 25 -1.61 -16.38 20.36
CA LEU A 25 -1.39 -16.30 18.91
C LEU A 25 -1.62 -14.87 18.40
N ARG A 26 -2.54 -14.13 19.02
CA ARG A 26 -2.81 -12.72 18.72
C ARG A 26 -1.72 -11.76 19.19
N HIS A 27 -0.75 -12.22 19.99
CA HIS A 27 0.37 -11.39 20.39
C HIS A 27 1.11 -10.85 19.13
N PRO A 28 1.33 -9.53 18.99
CA PRO A 28 1.78 -8.93 17.72
C PRO A 28 3.05 -9.55 17.13
N ARG A 29 3.99 -9.97 17.99
CA ARG A 29 5.22 -10.65 17.54
C ARG A 29 4.97 -12.07 17.03
N CYS A 30 4.04 -12.80 17.64
CA CYS A 30 3.70 -14.16 17.22
C CYS A 30 3.00 -14.09 15.87
N PHE A 31 1.95 -13.25 15.79
CA PHE A 31 1.20 -13.00 14.57
C PHE A 31 2.13 -12.58 13.41
N HIS A 32 2.98 -11.57 13.64
CA HIS A 32 3.94 -11.13 12.64
C HIS A 32 4.90 -12.24 12.20
N ALA A 33 5.42 -13.06 13.13
CA ALA A 33 6.32 -14.15 12.79
C ALA A 33 5.63 -15.24 11.95
N LEU A 34 4.37 -15.56 12.24
CA LEU A 34 3.58 -16.50 11.46
C LEU A 34 3.29 -15.96 10.06
N THR A 35 2.83 -14.70 9.95
CA THR A 35 2.57 -14.05 8.66
C THR A 35 3.86 -13.96 7.83
N ALA A 36 4.95 -13.50 8.43
CA ALA A 36 6.23 -13.33 7.74
C ALA A 36 6.83 -14.67 7.30
N ALA A 37 6.67 -15.75 8.08
CA ALA A 37 7.14 -17.06 7.68
C ALA A 37 6.31 -17.65 6.53
N LEU A 38 4.99 -17.49 6.56
CA LEU A 38 4.09 -18.00 5.53
C LEU A 38 4.24 -17.22 4.21
N PHE A 39 4.19 -15.89 4.27
CA PHE A 39 4.18 -15.02 3.09
C PHE A 39 5.58 -14.56 2.65
N ASN A 40 6.63 -15.31 2.98
CA ASN A 40 7.97 -15.00 2.51
C ASN A 40 8.15 -15.46 1.04
N PRO A 41 8.46 -14.55 0.10
CA PRO A 41 8.67 -14.91 -1.30
C PRO A 41 9.92 -15.78 -1.52
N ASP A 42 10.93 -15.66 -0.66
CA ASP A 42 12.22 -16.35 -0.82
C ASP A 42 12.19 -17.78 -0.24
N HIS A 43 11.17 -18.12 0.55
CA HIS A 43 11.06 -19.42 1.22
C HIS A 43 9.93 -20.25 0.64
N ASN A 44 10.25 -21.39 0.02
CA ASN A 44 9.24 -22.34 -0.40
C ASN A 44 8.93 -23.33 0.74
N LEU A 45 7.88 -23.06 1.52
CA LEU A 45 7.44 -23.99 2.56
C LEU A 45 6.83 -25.25 1.93
N PRO A 46 7.14 -26.46 2.44
CA PRO A 46 6.41 -27.67 2.08
C PRO A 46 4.92 -27.49 2.36
N HIS A 47 4.05 -28.04 1.50
CA HIS A 47 2.59 -27.88 1.61
C HIS A 47 2.07 -28.17 3.03
N GLN A 48 2.44 -29.31 3.61
CA GLN A 48 2.03 -29.68 4.98
C GLN A 48 2.42 -28.63 6.02
N THR A 49 3.60 -28.04 5.88
CA THR A 49 4.05 -26.98 6.78
C THR A 49 3.26 -25.70 6.52
N ALA A 50 3.02 -25.32 5.26
CA ALA A 50 2.22 -24.14 4.93
C ALA A 50 0.80 -24.22 5.51
N THR A 51 0.12 -25.36 5.37
CA THR A 51 -1.20 -25.61 5.95
C THR A 51 -1.23 -25.39 7.46
N VAL A 52 -0.18 -25.82 8.17
CA VAL A 52 -0.04 -25.60 9.61
C VAL A 52 0.05 -24.10 9.95
N TYR A 53 0.85 -23.32 9.20
CA TYR A 53 0.94 -21.87 9.41
C TYR A 53 -0.38 -21.16 9.08
N MET A 54 -1.07 -21.59 8.03
CA MET A 54 -2.38 -21.05 7.63
C MET A 54 -3.42 -21.30 8.72
N HIS A 55 -3.49 -22.51 9.27
CA HIS A 55 -4.42 -22.84 10.35
C HIS A 55 -4.14 -22.00 11.60
N LEU A 56 -2.88 -21.90 12.05
CA LEU A 56 -2.53 -21.08 13.22
C LEU A 56 -2.85 -19.59 13.03
N LEU A 57 -2.66 -19.04 11.81
CA LEU A 57 -3.04 -17.68 11.49
C LEU A 57 -4.55 -17.49 11.45
N ALA A 58 -5.28 -18.47 10.91
CA ALA A 58 -6.74 -18.45 10.87
C ALA A 58 -7.33 -18.50 12.29
N VAL A 59 -6.81 -19.36 13.16
CA VAL A 59 -7.18 -19.39 14.59
C VAL A 59 -6.90 -18.05 15.26
N ALA A 60 -5.72 -17.46 15.02
CA ALA A 60 -5.39 -16.16 15.60
C ALA A 60 -6.33 -15.04 15.14
N ALA A 61 -6.76 -15.07 13.87
CA ALA A 61 -7.56 -14.02 13.26
C ALA A 61 -9.07 -14.16 13.48
N ALA A 62 -9.59 -15.39 13.46
CA ALA A 62 -11.02 -15.68 13.44
C ALA A 62 -11.52 -16.53 14.62
N GLY A 63 -10.61 -17.19 15.37
CA GLY A 63 -11.02 -17.94 16.56
C GLY A 63 -11.58 -17.00 17.62
N VAL A 64 -12.65 -17.40 18.30
CA VAL A 64 -13.29 -16.59 19.36
C VAL A 64 -13.15 -17.30 20.70
N ASP A 65 -12.57 -16.62 21.68
CA ASP A 65 -12.42 -17.17 23.03
C ASP A 65 -13.77 -17.09 23.77
N THR A 66 -14.37 -18.23 24.06
CA THR A 66 -15.63 -18.35 24.80
C THR A 66 -15.38 -18.96 26.18
N ALA A 67 -16.39 -18.93 27.05
CA ALA A 67 -16.30 -19.54 28.38
C ALA A 67 -16.12 -21.07 28.31
N ASP A 68 -16.58 -21.70 27.23
CA ASP A 68 -16.58 -23.16 27.03
C ASP A 68 -15.39 -23.65 26.16
N GLY A 69 -14.55 -22.73 25.69
CA GLY A 69 -13.40 -23.05 24.84
C GLY A 69 -13.23 -22.10 23.66
N LEU A 70 -12.42 -22.52 22.68
CA LEU A 70 -12.17 -21.76 21.45
C LEU A 70 -13.24 -22.11 20.40
N ASP A 71 -14.05 -21.14 20.01
CA ASP A 71 -14.96 -21.27 18.87
C ASP A 71 -14.17 -21.12 17.55
N SER A 72 -14.24 -22.14 16.72
CA SER A 72 -13.53 -22.32 15.45
C SER A 72 -14.42 -22.13 14.22
N SER A 73 -15.69 -21.73 14.39
CA SER A 73 -16.69 -21.72 13.31
C SER A 73 -16.27 -20.91 12.06
N GLU A 74 -15.57 -19.79 12.23
CA GLU A 74 -15.06 -18.96 11.13
C GLU A 74 -13.62 -19.29 10.71
N VAL A 75 -12.92 -20.18 11.43
CA VAL A 75 -11.50 -20.50 11.21
C VAL A 75 -11.28 -21.15 9.85
N GLU A 76 -12.15 -22.08 9.44
CA GLU A 76 -12.01 -22.76 8.14
C GLU A 76 -12.18 -21.78 6.98
N VAL A 77 -13.18 -20.90 7.03
CA VAL A 77 -13.41 -19.85 6.02
C VAL A 77 -12.21 -18.89 5.96
N CYS A 78 -11.69 -18.48 7.12
CA CYS A 78 -10.52 -17.64 7.19
C CYS A 78 -9.27 -18.34 6.62
N ARG A 79 -9.10 -19.64 6.90
CA ARG A 79 -7.98 -20.44 6.38
C ARG A 79 -8.03 -20.55 4.87
N ASP A 80 -9.20 -20.84 4.30
CA ASP A 80 -9.38 -20.97 2.85
C ASP A 80 -9.10 -19.64 2.13
N ALA A 81 -9.47 -18.50 2.75
CA ALA A 81 -9.11 -17.18 2.24
C ALA A 81 -7.59 -16.92 2.28
N ILE A 82 -6.92 -17.31 3.38
CA ILE A 82 -5.44 -17.21 3.48
C ILE A 82 -4.77 -18.09 2.42
N GLU A 83 -5.25 -19.31 2.21
CA GLU A 83 -4.71 -20.25 1.22
C GLU A 83 -4.86 -19.70 -0.20
N SER A 84 -6.04 -19.19 -0.54
CA SER A 84 -6.31 -18.52 -1.82
C SER A 84 -5.35 -17.35 -2.03
N ALA A 85 -5.23 -16.46 -1.05
CA ALA A 85 -4.34 -15.31 -1.12
C ALA A 85 -2.85 -15.72 -1.24
N TYR A 86 -2.41 -16.74 -0.51
CA TYR A 86 -1.06 -17.30 -0.60
C TYR A 86 -0.76 -17.89 -1.98
N SER A 87 -1.70 -18.65 -2.53
CA SER A 87 -1.58 -19.23 -3.86
C SER A 87 -1.49 -18.15 -4.94
N ILE A 88 -2.41 -17.18 -4.92
CA ILE A 88 -2.46 -16.10 -5.91
C ILE A 88 -1.19 -15.25 -5.89
N ALA A 89 -0.67 -14.88 -4.72
CA ALA A 89 0.56 -14.09 -4.62
C ALA A 89 1.76 -14.80 -5.26
N ARG A 90 1.84 -16.12 -5.12
CA ARG A 90 2.92 -16.94 -5.70
C ARG A 90 2.73 -17.22 -7.18
N ASP A 91 1.50 -17.44 -7.61
CA ASP A 91 1.17 -17.67 -9.00
C ASP A 91 1.32 -16.39 -9.83
N ALA A 92 1.06 -15.22 -9.24
CA ALA A 92 1.40 -13.93 -9.83
C ALA A 92 2.90 -13.82 -10.17
N MET A 93 3.78 -14.30 -9.28
CA MET A 93 5.23 -14.33 -9.53
C MET A 93 5.64 -15.28 -10.67
N LYS A 94 4.79 -16.25 -11.02
CA LYS A 94 4.95 -17.13 -12.18
C LYS A 94 4.29 -16.57 -13.45
N GLY A 95 3.68 -15.39 -13.38
CA GLY A 95 2.96 -14.76 -14.50
C GLY A 95 1.56 -15.30 -14.73
N VAL A 96 1.00 -16.06 -13.78
CA VAL A 96 -0.39 -16.52 -13.84
C VAL A 96 -1.31 -15.34 -13.49
N LYS A 97 -2.32 -15.11 -14.32
CA LYS A 97 -3.32 -14.07 -14.08
C LYS A 97 -4.34 -14.57 -13.06
N ALA A 98 -4.69 -13.72 -12.10
CA ALA A 98 -5.74 -14.00 -11.13
C ALA A 98 -7.05 -13.30 -11.53
N GLU A 99 -8.12 -14.09 -11.72
CA GLU A 99 -9.45 -13.58 -12.04
C GLU A 99 -10.14 -12.97 -10.82
N ASP A 100 -9.95 -13.57 -9.65
CA ASP A 100 -10.46 -13.07 -8.38
C ASP A 100 -9.37 -12.99 -7.31
N VAL A 101 -9.64 -12.19 -6.29
CA VAL A 101 -8.68 -11.81 -5.28
C VAL A 101 -9.39 -11.91 -3.93
N ALA A 102 -8.93 -12.85 -3.09
CA ALA A 102 -9.39 -13.00 -1.72
C ALA A 102 -8.88 -11.88 -0.80
N ALA A 103 -9.24 -10.63 -1.10
CA ALA A 103 -8.88 -9.47 -0.30
C ALA A 103 -9.84 -9.22 0.86
N GLU A 104 -11.03 -9.83 0.90
CA GLU A 104 -12.06 -9.53 1.89
C GLU A 104 -11.64 -9.82 3.33
N VAL A 105 -10.85 -10.88 3.53
CA VAL A 105 -10.36 -11.30 4.85
C VAL A 105 -9.10 -10.49 5.23
N PRO A 106 -9.10 -9.72 6.33
CA PRO A 106 -7.99 -8.84 6.68
C PRO A 106 -6.63 -9.54 6.83
N VAL A 107 -6.59 -10.73 7.44
CA VAL A 107 -5.33 -11.47 7.61
C VAL A 107 -4.75 -11.95 6.27
N ALA A 108 -5.61 -12.32 5.33
CA ALA A 108 -5.20 -12.70 3.98
C ALA A 108 -4.62 -11.49 3.23
N ALA A 109 -5.31 -10.34 3.28
CA ALA A 109 -4.85 -9.07 2.73
C ALA A 109 -3.50 -8.64 3.33
N LEU A 110 -3.34 -8.71 4.66
CA LEU A 110 -2.09 -8.36 5.34
C LEU A 110 -0.92 -9.26 4.91
N GLY A 111 -1.17 -10.57 4.77
CA GLY A 111 -0.18 -11.53 4.28
C GLY A 111 0.31 -11.17 2.88
N VAL A 112 -0.61 -10.86 1.97
CA VAL A 112 -0.26 -10.42 0.61
C VAL A 112 0.48 -9.08 0.62
N LEU A 113 0.08 -8.11 1.45
CA LEU A 113 0.83 -6.86 1.61
C LEU A 113 2.27 -7.12 2.05
N HIS A 114 2.48 -8.04 2.99
CA HIS A 114 3.83 -8.40 3.43
C HIS A 114 4.65 -9.06 2.31
N PHE A 115 4.04 -9.97 1.55
CA PHE A 115 4.65 -10.58 0.37
C PHE A 115 5.07 -9.51 -0.64
N MET A 116 4.15 -8.62 -0.98
CA MET A 116 4.35 -7.54 -1.93
C MET A 116 5.40 -6.53 -1.46
N GLU A 117 5.41 -6.16 -0.19
CA GLU A 117 6.43 -5.28 0.39
C GLU A 117 7.83 -5.86 0.17
N THR A 118 7.98 -7.16 0.44
CA THR A 118 9.26 -7.86 0.30
C THR A 118 9.72 -7.92 -1.15
N VAL A 119 8.81 -8.24 -2.08
CA VAL A 119 9.12 -8.34 -3.52
C VAL A 119 9.37 -6.98 -4.15
N LEU A 120 8.46 -6.02 -3.97
CA LEU A 120 8.49 -4.71 -4.62
C LEU A 120 9.59 -3.78 -4.09
N SER A 121 10.11 -4.06 -2.90
CA SER A 121 11.25 -3.32 -2.34
C SER A 121 12.60 -3.67 -2.97
N LYS A 122 12.70 -4.76 -3.74
CA LYS A 122 13.95 -5.23 -4.33
C LYS A 122 14.18 -4.59 -5.70
N MET A 123 15.35 -3.99 -5.91
CA MET A 123 15.69 -3.36 -7.20
C MET A 123 15.77 -4.40 -8.33
N GLU A 124 16.19 -5.61 -8.01
CA GLU A 124 16.34 -6.74 -8.92
C GLU A 124 15.01 -7.15 -9.57
N PHE A 125 13.89 -6.99 -8.83
CA PHE A 125 12.55 -7.28 -9.33
C PHE A 125 12.24 -6.49 -10.60
N TYR A 126 12.64 -5.21 -10.67
CA TYR A 126 12.35 -4.34 -11.81
C TYR A 126 13.28 -4.56 -13.02
N ARG A 127 14.35 -5.34 -12.86
CA ARG A 127 15.27 -5.71 -13.94
C ARG A 127 14.77 -6.91 -14.75
N SER A 128 13.91 -7.75 -14.17
CA SER A 128 13.43 -8.98 -14.79
C SER A 128 12.04 -8.81 -15.41
N THR A 129 11.93 -8.96 -16.73
CA THR A 129 10.63 -8.86 -17.44
C THR A 129 9.61 -9.89 -16.97
N SER A 130 10.05 -11.10 -16.61
CA SER A 130 9.14 -12.14 -16.10
C SER A 130 8.53 -11.75 -14.75
N SER A 131 9.30 -11.10 -13.89
CA SER A 131 8.84 -10.62 -12.59
C SER A 131 7.84 -9.47 -12.72
N LEU A 132 8.00 -8.61 -13.73
CA LEU A 132 7.05 -7.52 -14.02
C LEU A 132 5.64 -8.03 -14.40
N ALA A 133 5.50 -9.29 -14.84
CA ALA A 133 4.20 -9.89 -15.13
C ALA A 133 3.30 -10.01 -13.89
N ALA A 134 3.88 -9.98 -12.68
CA ALA A 134 3.13 -10.00 -11.42
C ALA A 134 2.44 -8.65 -11.09
N ILE A 135 2.95 -7.54 -11.65
CA ILE A 135 2.52 -6.18 -11.26
C ILE A 135 1.02 -5.93 -11.47
N PRO A 136 0.38 -6.31 -12.59
CA PRO A 136 -1.06 -6.10 -12.76
C PRO A 136 -1.90 -6.79 -11.69
N VAL A 137 -1.50 -7.99 -11.25
CA VAL A 137 -2.18 -8.72 -10.17
C VAL A 137 -1.98 -7.98 -8.85
N PHE A 138 -0.75 -7.57 -8.55
CA PHE A 138 -0.42 -6.79 -7.36
C PHE A 138 -1.16 -5.45 -7.28
N LEU A 139 -1.27 -4.71 -8.39
CA LEU A 139 -2.04 -3.47 -8.43
C LEU A 139 -3.53 -3.71 -8.19
N LYS A 140 -4.09 -4.80 -8.74
CA LYS A 140 -5.49 -5.19 -8.48
C LYS A 140 -5.72 -5.49 -7.00
N PHE A 141 -4.84 -6.27 -6.36
CA PHE A 141 -4.88 -6.54 -4.92
C PHE A 141 -4.81 -5.25 -4.12
N LEU A 142 -3.83 -4.39 -4.38
CA LEU A 142 -3.68 -3.13 -3.65
C LEU A 142 -4.92 -2.25 -3.79
N ASN A 143 -5.51 -2.14 -4.99
CA ASN A 143 -6.75 -1.38 -5.17
C ASN A 143 -7.89 -1.92 -4.31
N GLN A 144 -8.09 -3.24 -4.25
CA GLN A 144 -9.15 -3.82 -3.42
C GLN A 144 -8.87 -3.65 -1.92
N ILE A 145 -7.61 -3.81 -1.50
CA ILE A 145 -7.21 -3.60 -0.11
C ILE A 145 -7.40 -2.14 0.31
N ALA A 146 -7.09 -1.16 -0.56
CA ALA A 146 -7.37 0.26 -0.28
C ALA A 146 -8.85 0.52 0.00
N VAL A 147 -9.74 -0.12 -0.76
CA VAL A 147 -11.19 0.03 -0.62
C VAL A 147 -11.67 -0.61 0.68
N GLN A 148 -11.25 -1.86 0.93
CA GLN A 148 -11.82 -2.71 1.99
C GLN A 148 -11.19 -2.49 3.37
N HIS A 149 -9.90 -2.17 3.46
CA HIS A 149 -9.14 -2.21 4.72
C HIS A 149 -8.51 -0.86 5.06
N SER A 150 -9.28 0.01 5.72
CA SER A 150 -8.83 1.35 6.12
C SER A 150 -7.54 1.34 6.95
N GLN A 151 -7.38 0.38 7.86
CA GLN A 151 -6.26 0.25 8.78
C GLN A 151 -4.94 -0.11 8.08
N MET A 152 -5.01 -0.63 6.85
CA MET A 152 -3.83 -1.06 6.09
C MET A 152 -3.30 0.03 5.14
N ARG A 153 -4.08 1.09 4.90
CA ARG A 153 -3.72 2.11 3.90
C ARG A 153 -2.42 2.84 4.24
N GLY A 154 -2.17 3.10 5.52
CA GLY A 154 -0.88 3.65 5.97
C GLY A 154 0.31 2.70 5.71
N GLN A 155 0.11 1.38 5.77
CA GLN A 155 1.14 0.41 5.35
C GLN A 155 1.32 0.42 3.84
N MET A 156 0.24 0.54 3.06
CA MET A 156 0.32 0.63 1.61
C MET A 156 1.12 1.86 1.16
N ALA A 157 0.95 3.02 1.80
CA ALA A 157 1.77 4.20 1.51
C ALA A 157 3.28 3.94 1.75
N ARG A 158 3.64 3.18 2.78
CA ARG A 158 5.04 2.75 3.00
C ARG A 158 5.53 1.80 1.91
N ILE A 159 4.69 0.87 1.47
CA ILE A 159 5.02 -0.05 0.37
C ILE A 159 5.24 0.74 -0.92
N LEU A 160 4.36 1.70 -1.23
CA LEU A 160 4.50 2.60 -2.38
C LEU A 160 5.83 3.37 -2.32
N ALA A 161 6.20 3.91 -1.15
CA ALA A 161 7.48 4.59 -0.97
C ALA A 161 8.67 3.69 -1.34
N LYS A 162 8.71 2.47 -0.76
CA LYS A 162 9.77 1.48 -1.03
C LYS A 162 9.78 1.05 -2.50
N THR A 163 8.61 0.86 -3.09
CA THR A 163 8.43 0.46 -4.49
C THR A 163 8.98 1.52 -5.44
N LEU A 164 8.59 2.78 -5.25
CA LEU A 164 9.03 3.91 -6.07
C LEU A 164 10.54 4.15 -5.92
N HIS A 165 11.10 4.00 -4.72
CA HIS A 165 12.55 4.08 -4.51
C HIS A 165 13.32 2.93 -5.18
N ALA A 166 12.84 1.69 -5.05
CA ALA A 166 13.49 0.52 -5.65
C ALA A 166 13.41 0.52 -7.19
N MET A 167 12.30 1.01 -7.74
CA MET A 167 12.10 1.18 -9.19
C MET A 167 12.97 2.31 -9.76
N GLY A 168 13.19 3.37 -8.97
CA GLY A 168 13.84 4.59 -9.41
C GLY A 168 13.15 5.18 -10.64
N ASN A 169 13.94 5.69 -11.58
CA ASN A 169 13.43 6.29 -12.83
C ASN A 169 13.44 5.31 -14.02
N SER A 170 13.67 4.02 -13.76
CA SER A 170 13.86 3.02 -14.82
C SER A 170 12.58 2.60 -15.54
N LYS A 171 11.41 2.75 -14.88
CA LYS A 171 10.10 2.30 -15.38
C LYS A 171 9.02 3.38 -15.18
N PRO A 172 9.08 4.51 -15.91
CA PRO A 172 8.20 5.64 -15.67
C PRO A 172 6.70 5.32 -15.83
N LEU A 173 6.33 4.44 -16.76
CA LEU A 173 4.93 4.01 -16.94
C LEU A 173 4.40 3.24 -15.72
N LEU A 174 5.22 2.35 -15.14
CA LEU A 174 4.84 1.61 -13.94
C LEU A 174 4.78 2.52 -12.72
N ALA A 175 5.72 3.46 -12.60
CA ALA A 175 5.71 4.45 -11.53
C ALA A 175 4.40 5.24 -11.52
N ARG A 176 3.86 5.62 -12.68
CA ARG A 176 2.54 6.29 -12.78
C ARG A 176 1.42 5.47 -12.16
N HIS A 177 1.33 4.17 -12.44
CA HIS A 177 0.30 3.32 -11.84
C HIS A 177 0.39 3.24 -10.31
N PHE A 178 1.61 3.19 -9.76
CA PHE A 178 1.79 3.24 -8.29
C PHE A 178 1.49 4.62 -7.70
N LEU A 179 1.76 5.70 -8.44
CA LEU A 179 1.37 7.05 -8.04
C LEU A 179 -0.14 7.23 -8.08
N ASP A 180 -0.82 6.68 -9.07
CA ASP A 180 -2.29 6.69 -9.18
C ASP A 180 -2.92 5.92 -8.01
N LEU A 181 -2.29 4.83 -7.55
CA LEU A 181 -2.68 4.16 -6.31
C LEU A 181 -2.46 5.06 -5.08
N GLY A 182 -1.37 5.84 -5.04
CA GLY A 182 -1.16 6.85 -4.00
C GLY A 182 -2.28 7.91 -3.98
N VAL A 183 -2.74 8.33 -5.16
CA VAL A 183 -3.89 9.25 -5.31
C VAL A 183 -5.18 8.60 -4.82
N LEU A 184 -5.40 7.31 -5.09
CA LEU A 184 -6.53 6.56 -4.53
C LEU A 184 -6.50 6.55 -3.00
N LEU A 185 -5.33 6.31 -2.38
CA LEU A 185 -5.19 6.37 -0.92
C LEU A 185 -5.50 7.76 -0.37
N LEU A 186 -5.08 8.82 -1.08
CA LEU A 186 -5.41 10.20 -0.74
C LEU A 186 -6.92 10.44 -0.76
N SER A 187 -7.63 9.96 -1.79
CA SER A 187 -9.10 10.02 -1.89
C SER A 187 -9.81 9.27 -0.75
N TYR A 188 -9.14 8.31 -0.11
CA TYR A 188 -9.61 7.60 1.08
C TYR A 188 -9.18 8.22 2.41
N GLY A 189 -8.56 9.40 2.39
CA GLY A 189 -8.19 10.17 3.58
C GLY A 189 -6.74 9.99 4.06
N GLU A 190 -5.91 9.19 3.39
CA GLU A 190 -4.49 9.00 3.76
C GLU A 190 -3.57 10.12 3.25
N VAL A 191 -3.95 11.37 3.51
CA VAL A 191 -3.24 12.54 2.98
C VAL A 191 -1.81 12.61 3.54
N ASP A 192 -1.63 12.54 4.85
CA ASP A 192 -0.32 12.73 5.49
C ASP A 192 0.71 11.68 5.03
N ALA A 193 0.34 10.40 5.04
CA ALA A 193 1.23 9.31 4.66
C ALA A 193 1.65 9.40 3.18
N VAL A 194 0.70 9.69 2.28
CA VAL A 194 0.96 9.83 0.84
C VAL A 194 1.79 11.08 0.53
N MET A 195 1.47 12.23 1.15
CA MET A 195 2.19 13.46 0.88
C MET A 195 3.62 13.44 1.44
N ARG A 196 3.85 12.78 2.59
CA ARG A 196 5.21 12.52 3.09
C ARG A 196 6.01 11.64 2.14
N MET A 197 5.41 10.51 1.72
CA MET A 197 6.02 9.64 0.71
C MET A 197 6.43 10.43 -0.54
N ALA A 198 5.51 11.21 -1.11
CA ALA A 198 5.79 11.99 -2.33
C ALA A 198 6.89 13.04 -2.12
N THR A 199 6.89 13.73 -0.97
CA THR A 199 7.88 14.76 -0.63
C THR A 199 9.29 14.20 -0.42
N ASP A 200 9.40 12.96 0.06
CA ASP A 200 10.69 12.28 0.18
C ASP A 200 11.14 11.67 -1.14
N TRP A 201 10.23 11.05 -1.88
CA TRP A 201 10.52 10.43 -3.17
C TRP A 201 10.94 11.44 -4.25
N GLN A 202 10.34 12.64 -4.29
CA GLN A 202 10.61 13.65 -5.33
C GLN A 202 12.10 14.05 -5.44
N LYS A 203 12.89 13.88 -4.36
CA LYS A 203 14.33 14.21 -4.34
C LYS A 203 15.15 13.39 -5.34
N ALA A 204 14.69 12.18 -5.67
CA ALA A 204 15.36 11.26 -6.60
C ALA A 204 14.52 10.98 -7.86
N ALA A 205 13.30 11.51 -7.93
CA ALA A 205 12.35 11.24 -9.00
C ALA A 205 12.63 12.09 -10.24
N ASP A 206 12.26 11.54 -11.41
CA ASP A 206 12.16 12.34 -12.63
C ASP A 206 11.09 13.43 -12.46
N PRO A 207 11.40 14.71 -12.78
CA PRO A 207 10.45 15.80 -12.63
C PRO A 207 9.11 15.58 -13.33
N SER A 208 9.07 14.84 -14.46
CA SER A 208 7.82 14.53 -15.16
C SER A 208 6.87 13.62 -14.37
N LEU A 209 7.41 12.72 -13.55
CA LEU A 209 6.60 11.86 -12.69
C LEU A 209 6.04 12.64 -11.50
N VAL A 210 6.83 13.57 -10.95
CA VAL A 210 6.34 14.48 -9.90
C VAL A 210 5.21 15.34 -10.44
N ARG A 211 5.34 15.89 -11.66
CA ARG A 211 4.26 16.66 -12.31
C ARG A 211 3.02 15.81 -12.56
N HIS A 212 3.18 14.57 -13.04
CA HIS A 212 2.07 13.63 -13.18
C HIS A 212 1.32 13.47 -11.86
N PHE A 213 2.04 13.20 -10.77
CA PHE A 213 1.44 13.03 -9.45
C PHE A 213 0.68 14.29 -8.99
N VAL A 214 1.29 15.47 -9.11
CA VAL A 214 0.64 16.76 -8.78
C VAL A 214 -0.67 16.92 -9.55
N MET A 215 -0.69 16.64 -10.85
CA MET A 215 -1.91 16.75 -11.66
C MET A 215 -2.98 15.75 -11.25
N GLN A 216 -2.62 14.51 -10.91
CA GLN A 216 -3.60 13.54 -10.42
C GLN A 216 -4.17 13.93 -9.06
N VAL A 217 -3.35 14.49 -8.16
CA VAL A 217 -3.82 14.99 -6.87
C VAL A 217 -4.79 16.16 -7.06
N LEU A 218 -4.49 17.12 -7.94
CA LEU A 218 -5.42 18.23 -8.24
C LEU A 218 -6.74 17.78 -8.86
N ARG A 219 -6.79 16.61 -9.50
CA ARG A 219 -8.04 16.06 -10.05
C ARG A 219 -8.98 15.51 -8.99
N VAL A 220 -8.48 15.16 -7.81
CA VAL A 220 -9.27 14.56 -6.72
C VAL A 220 -9.40 15.47 -5.50
N ALA A 221 -8.59 16.53 -5.41
CA ALA A 221 -8.58 17.46 -4.30
C ALA A 221 -9.30 18.77 -4.67
N ALA A 222 -10.18 19.23 -3.79
CA ALA A 222 -10.95 20.47 -3.93
C ALA A 222 -10.82 21.33 -2.66
N PRO A 223 -11.04 22.65 -2.73
CA PRO A 223 -11.03 23.53 -1.56
C PRO A 223 -12.19 23.22 -0.59
N PRO A 224 -12.07 23.62 0.70
CA PRO A 224 -10.96 24.37 1.30
C PRO A 224 -9.73 23.49 1.56
N TYR A 225 -8.54 23.98 1.18
CA TYR A 225 -7.28 23.28 1.43
C TYR A 225 -6.71 23.66 2.80
N SER A 226 -6.11 22.69 3.50
CA SER A 226 -5.32 23.01 4.68
C SER A 226 -4.00 23.68 4.30
N PRO A 227 -3.42 24.53 5.17
CA PRO A 227 -2.11 25.13 4.94
C PRO A 227 -1.02 24.09 4.69
N GLU A 228 -1.03 22.97 5.42
CA GLU A 228 -0.04 21.90 5.29
C GLU A 228 -0.12 21.23 3.92
N PHE A 229 -1.34 20.96 3.44
CA PHE A 229 -1.56 20.36 2.13
C PHE A 229 -1.10 21.31 1.01
N ALA A 230 -1.48 22.58 1.09
CA ALA A 230 -1.06 23.60 0.13
C ALA A 230 0.48 23.71 0.07
N ILE A 231 1.16 23.70 1.23
CA ILE A 231 2.63 23.71 1.30
C ILE A 231 3.23 22.47 0.62
N TRP A 232 2.70 21.27 0.86
CA TRP A 232 3.18 20.07 0.19
C TRP A 232 3.00 20.14 -1.33
N MET A 233 1.85 20.60 -1.80
CA MET A 233 1.58 20.75 -3.23
C MET A 233 2.51 21.76 -3.89
N LEU A 234 2.73 22.93 -3.28
CA LEU A 234 3.70 23.92 -3.77
C LEU A 234 5.13 23.35 -3.84
N ARG A 235 5.54 22.56 -2.85
CA ARG A 235 6.86 21.89 -2.85
C ARG A 235 7.00 20.86 -3.95
N LEU A 236 5.96 20.06 -4.18
CA LEU A 236 5.94 19.07 -5.27
C LEU A 236 5.95 19.75 -6.64
N MET A 237 5.19 20.84 -6.82
CA MET A 237 5.22 21.65 -8.04
C MET A 237 6.63 22.20 -8.31
N LEU A 238 7.30 22.73 -7.28
CA LEU A 238 8.69 23.20 -7.38
C LEU A 238 9.64 22.07 -7.78
N ALA A 239 9.55 20.91 -7.13
CA ALA A 239 10.36 19.74 -7.44
C ALA A 239 10.15 19.22 -8.86
N GLY A 240 8.91 19.20 -9.33
CA GLY A 240 8.54 18.85 -10.69
C GLY A 240 8.95 19.90 -11.74
N SER A 241 9.54 21.03 -11.34
CA SER A 241 9.74 22.19 -12.21
C SER A 241 8.45 22.58 -12.96
N PHE A 242 7.32 22.52 -12.25
CA PHE A 242 6.00 22.78 -12.79
C PHE A 242 5.92 24.21 -13.34
N ARG A 243 5.30 24.37 -14.50
CA ARG A 243 5.02 25.67 -15.11
C ARG A 243 3.61 25.68 -15.64
N LYS A 244 2.78 26.61 -15.18
CA LYS A 244 1.38 26.74 -15.62
C LYS A 244 1.26 26.76 -17.14
N SER A 245 2.08 27.55 -17.82
CA SER A 245 2.06 27.67 -19.29
C SER A 245 2.36 26.38 -20.05
N ARG A 246 3.12 25.45 -19.46
CA ARG A 246 3.50 24.17 -20.08
C ARG A 246 2.57 23.04 -19.65
N ASP A 247 2.33 22.93 -18.36
CA ASP A 247 1.71 21.76 -17.74
C ASP A 247 0.20 21.92 -17.57
N ALA A 248 -0.32 23.15 -17.61
CA ALA A 248 -1.74 23.48 -17.59
C ALA A 248 -2.03 24.66 -18.55
N PRO A 249 -1.73 24.52 -19.86
CA PRO A 249 -1.89 25.60 -20.81
C PRO A 249 -3.34 26.06 -20.90
N ARG A 250 -3.58 27.32 -21.25
CA ARG A 250 -4.94 27.88 -21.37
C ARG A 250 -5.78 27.03 -22.33
N GLY A 251 -6.98 26.65 -21.88
CA GLY A 251 -7.91 25.79 -22.62
C GLY A 251 -7.68 24.28 -22.43
N SER A 252 -6.66 23.85 -21.69
CA SER A 252 -6.52 22.46 -21.25
C SER A 252 -7.50 22.12 -20.12
N PRO A 253 -7.89 20.85 -19.95
CA PRO A 253 -8.70 20.42 -18.82
C PRO A 253 -7.98 20.59 -17.47
N GLU A 254 -6.66 20.70 -17.46
CA GLU A 254 -5.86 20.93 -16.26
C GLU A 254 -5.83 22.40 -15.80
N ALA A 255 -5.98 23.36 -16.72
CA ALA A 255 -5.98 24.79 -16.43
C ALA A 255 -6.93 25.19 -15.27
N PRO A 256 -8.23 24.82 -15.28
CA PRO A 256 -9.14 25.20 -14.21
C PRO A 256 -8.74 24.62 -12.85
N LEU A 257 -8.14 23.42 -12.81
CA LEU A 257 -7.70 22.79 -11.56
C LEU A 257 -6.54 23.57 -10.93
N VAL A 258 -5.60 24.03 -11.75
CA VAL A 258 -4.46 24.84 -11.29
C VAL A 258 -4.92 26.23 -10.87
N ASP A 259 -5.83 26.84 -11.62
CA ASP A 259 -6.40 28.14 -11.28
C ASP A 259 -7.18 28.10 -9.96
N GLU A 260 -8.03 27.07 -9.76
CA GLU A 260 -8.75 26.85 -8.50
C GLU A 260 -7.78 26.69 -7.33
N PHE A 261 -6.74 25.86 -7.48
CA PHE A 261 -5.72 25.68 -6.46
C PHE A 261 -4.99 26.98 -6.12
N ALA A 262 -4.61 27.77 -7.13
CA ALA A 262 -3.91 29.03 -6.95
C ALA A 262 -4.77 30.10 -6.24
N MET A 263 -6.06 30.18 -6.60
CA MET A 263 -7.02 31.08 -5.96
C MET A 263 -7.26 30.67 -4.51
N ALA A 264 -7.56 29.40 -4.25
CA ALA A 264 -7.78 28.90 -2.90
C ALA A 264 -6.53 29.12 -2.02
N CYS A 265 -5.33 28.87 -2.52
CA CYS A 265 -4.09 29.12 -1.78
C CYS A 265 -3.85 30.61 -1.45
N ALA A 266 -4.43 31.54 -2.22
CA ALA A 266 -4.32 32.97 -1.94
C ALA A 266 -5.12 33.38 -0.70
N GLU A 267 -6.18 32.64 -0.38
CA GLU A 267 -7.07 32.89 0.75
C GLU A 267 -6.62 32.18 2.04
N ILE A 268 -5.62 31.29 1.95
CA ILE A 268 -5.12 30.55 3.11
C ILE A 268 -4.24 31.44 4.00
N GLU A 269 -4.59 31.52 5.27
CA GLU A 269 -3.71 32.03 6.32
C GLU A 269 -2.69 30.95 6.71
N PHE A 270 -1.46 31.08 6.20
CA PHE A 270 -0.38 30.13 6.52
C PHE A 270 0.14 30.36 7.96
N PRO A 271 0.24 29.32 8.81
CA PRO A 271 0.73 29.44 10.19
C PRO A 271 2.15 30.01 10.29
N ALA A 272 2.98 29.72 9.28
CA ALA A 272 4.28 30.31 9.08
C ALA A 272 4.37 30.87 7.65
N PRO A 273 5.09 31.98 7.43
CA PRO A 273 5.23 32.53 6.10
C PRO A 273 5.85 31.51 5.15
N LEU A 274 5.27 31.42 3.95
CA LEU A 274 5.81 30.61 2.87
C LEU A 274 7.28 30.98 2.61
N LYS A 275 8.10 29.97 2.33
CA LYS A 275 9.49 30.21 1.91
C LYS A 275 9.49 30.97 0.58
N ILE A 276 10.57 31.70 0.30
CA ILE A 276 10.72 32.53 -0.90
C ILE A 276 10.35 31.76 -2.19
N ARG A 277 10.80 30.51 -2.32
CA ARG A 277 10.49 29.66 -3.49
C ARG A 277 9.02 29.23 -3.54
N GLU A 278 8.41 28.93 -2.40
CA GLU A 278 7.00 28.53 -2.29
C GLU A 278 6.09 29.71 -2.65
N SER A 279 6.40 30.91 -2.13
CA SER A 279 5.71 32.15 -2.49
C SER A 279 5.90 32.51 -3.97
N GLY A 280 7.10 32.31 -4.52
CA GLY A 280 7.38 32.51 -5.94
C GLY A 280 6.55 31.58 -6.84
N MET A 281 6.44 30.30 -6.48
CA MET A 281 5.59 29.34 -7.19
C MET A 281 4.11 29.77 -7.12
N LEU A 282 3.60 30.13 -5.95
CA LEU A 282 2.21 30.58 -5.82
C LEU A 282 1.92 31.80 -6.73
N LYS A 283 2.83 32.77 -6.79
CA LYS A 283 2.71 33.92 -7.69
C LYS A 283 2.75 33.53 -9.17
N GLU A 284 3.59 32.55 -9.53
CA GLU A 284 3.63 32.01 -10.91
C GLU A 284 2.30 31.37 -11.30
N LEU A 285 1.66 30.63 -10.39
CA LEU A 285 0.36 29.99 -10.64
C LEU A 285 -0.78 30.98 -10.77
N GLN A 286 -0.67 32.16 -10.13
CA GLN A 286 -1.65 33.24 -10.21
C GLN A 286 -1.55 34.07 -11.50
N GLY A 287 -0.40 34.05 -12.18
CA GLY A 287 -0.17 34.70 -13.49
C GLY A 287 -0.80 33.95 -14.67
#